data_AF-A0A6A7KE96-F1
#
_entry.id   AF-A0A6A7KE96-F1
#
_cell.length_a   1.000
_cell.length_b   1.000
_cell.length_c   1.000
_cell.angle_alpha   90.00
_cell.angle_beta   90.00
_cell.angle_gamma   90.00
#
_symmetry.space_group_name_H-M   'P 1'
#
loop_
_entity.id
_entity.type
_entity.pdbx_description
1 polymer ?
#
loop_
_entity_poly.entity_id
_entity_poly.type
_entity_poly.pdbx_seq_one_letter_code
_entity_poly.pdbx_strand_id
1 'polypeptide(L)'
;MKKAICVFAVFLVFVSMPLVLAKPEQVGFDEYGYNYNARLFNGWYGYYDRNIEGGWVLGTGDAWLIMKWSKDWIPMEDEPVGAWVTNHWIWYSNDYDEDTWYGWDTRVQWDENTQPEAKYRIEEFMKIMKVSNDPEAWAIYEAGGAYSAGWGDYQSGVPKYVVFQDTIKVYDAETGELIATFDLCSASPKGLGRPIF
;
A
#
# COMPACT_ATOMS: atom_id res chain seq x y z
N MET A 1 7.10 33.03 81.11
CA MET A 1 6.46 31.73 80.81
C MET A 1 5.75 31.82 79.46
N LYS A 2 5.99 30.85 78.57
CA LYS A 2 5.27 30.47 77.32
C LYS A 2 5.32 31.51 76.16
N LYS A 3 6.32 31.47 75.26
CA LYS A 3 6.57 30.58 74.08
C LYS A 3 5.63 30.81 72.88
N ALA A 4 6.17 31.35 71.78
CA ALA A 4 6.06 30.79 70.42
C ALA A 4 6.94 31.59 69.45
N ILE A 5 8.00 30.97 68.94
CA ILE A 5 8.85 31.48 67.86
C ILE A 5 8.28 30.88 66.56
N CYS A 6 7.81 31.73 65.63
CA CYS A 6 7.40 31.30 64.30
C CYS A 6 8.64 31.06 63.44
N VAL A 7 9.02 29.80 63.27
CA VAL A 7 10.03 29.39 62.29
C VAL A 7 9.34 29.21 60.94
N PHE A 8 9.64 30.09 59.99
CA PHE A 8 9.28 29.93 58.58
C PHE A 8 10.12 28.79 57.98
N ALA A 9 9.54 27.60 57.87
CA ALA A 9 10.16 26.48 57.16
C ALA A 9 9.88 26.62 55.67
N VAL A 10 10.94 26.94 54.91
CA VAL A 10 10.98 26.91 53.44
C VAL A 10 10.84 25.46 52.99
N PHE A 11 9.69 25.09 52.43
CA PHE A 11 9.51 23.84 51.69
C PHE A 11 9.74 24.10 50.20
N LEU A 12 10.98 23.91 49.75
CA LEU A 12 11.33 23.89 48.33
C LEU A 12 11.17 22.44 47.84
N VAL A 13 9.96 22.11 47.39
CA VAL A 13 9.69 20.83 46.73
C VAL A 13 10.23 20.92 45.30
N PHE A 14 11.43 20.39 45.07
CA PHE A 14 11.90 20.10 43.72
C PHE A 14 11.09 18.91 43.18
N VAL A 15 10.00 19.21 42.47
CA VAL A 15 9.30 18.22 41.66
C VAL A 15 10.20 17.91 40.47
N SER A 16 10.99 16.83 40.57
CA SER A 16 11.67 16.24 39.43
C SER A 16 10.60 15.64 38.51
N MET A 17 10.11 16.42 37.54
CA MET A 17 9.30 15.86 36.48
C MET A 17 10.19 14.89 35.69
N PRO A 18 9.85 13.60 35.58
CA PRO A 18 10.51 12.73 34.62
C PRO A 18 10.29 13.35 33.24
N LEU A 19 11.39 13.69 32.55
CA LEU A 19 11.35 14.01 31.14
C LEU A 19 10.81 12.75 30.44
N VAL A 20 9.52 12.75 30.12
CA VAL A 20 8.97 11.81 29.15
C VAL A 20 9.54 12.28 27.82
N LEU A 21 10.73 11.76 27.48
CA LEU A 21 11.24 11.82 26.11
C LEU A 21 10.21 11.11 25.25
N ALA A 22 9.29 11.89 24.67
CA ALA A 22 8.43 11.41 23.61
C ALA A 22 9.33 10.73 22.58
N LYS A 23 9.04 9.47 22.23
CA LYS A 23 9.72 8.82 21.11
C LYS A 23 9.64 9.81 19.94
N PRO A 24 10.74 10.08 19.23
CA PRO A 24 10.67 10.91 18.04
C PRO A 24 9.61 10.28 17.14
N GLU A 25 8.59 11.08 16.81
CA GLU A 25 7.62 10.71 15.80
C GLU A 25 8.43 10.33 14.56
N GLN A 26 8.20 9.16 13.99
CA GLN A 26 9.02 8.67 12.89
C GLN A 26 8.83 9.58 11.68
N VAL A 27 9.78 10.50 11.47
CA VAL A 27 9.74 11.46 10.38
C VAL A 27 10.42 10.84 9.17
N GLY A 28 9.64 10.38 8.19
CA GLY A 28 10.15 9.82 6.94
C GLY A 28 9.83 8.34 6.77
N PHE A 29 10.61 7.68 5.91
CA PHE A 29 10.50 6.25 5.64
C PHE A 29 11.23 5.44 6.73
N ASP A 30 10.64 4.32 7.14
CA ASP A 30 11.28 3.30 7.98
C ASP A 30 12.18 2.37 7.16
N GLU A 31 12.87 1.45 7.84
CA GLU A 31 13.76 0.48 7.21
C GLU A 31 13.06 -0.49 6.24
N TYR A 32 11.73 -0.62 6.33
CA TYR A 32 10.90 -1.44 5.46
C TYR A 32 10.30 -0.64 4.29
N GLY A 33 10.52 0.68 4.24
CA GLY A 33 9.99 1.55 3.20
C GLY A 33 8.63 2.19 3.51
N TYR A 34 8.15 2.16 4.75
CA TYR A 34 6.90 2.82 5.17
C TYR A 34 7.12 4.25 5.68
N ASN A 35 6.31 5.18 5.21
CA ASN A 35 6.13 6.51 5.80
C ASN A 35 4.66 6.70 6.18
N TYR A 36 4.32 6.38 7.43
CA TYR A 36 2.94 6.43 7.94
C TYR A 36 2.35 7.85 7.98
N ASN A 37 3.19 8.86 8.23
CA ASN A 37 2.77 10.25 8.24
C ASN A 37 2.31 10.71 6.86
N ALA A 38 3.08 10.34 5.82
CA ALA A 38 2.70 10.60 4.43
C ALA A 38 1.69 9.57 3.87
N ARG A 39 1.49 8.44 4.56
CA ARG A 39 0.75 7.26 4.10
C ARG A 39 1.27 6.78 2.76
N LEU A 40 2.58 6.53 2.71
CA LEU A 40 3.34 6.09 1.55
C LEU A 40 4.15 4.85 1.90
N PHE A 41 4.27 3.94 0.95
CA PHE A 41 5.20 2.82 0.98
C PHE A 41 6.04 2.89 -0.29
N ASN A 42 7.33 2.63 -0.18
CA ASN A 42 8.24 2.57 -1.31
C ASN A 42 9.35 1.57 -0.97
N GLY A 43 9.23 0.36 -1.48
CA GLY A 43 10.15 -0.71 -1.15
C GLY A 43 9.82 -2.02 -1.84
N TRP A 44 10.59 -3.04 -1.46
CA TRP A 44 10.38 -4.41 -1.88
C TRP A 44 9.06 -4.98 -1.37
N TYR A 45 8.31 -5.68 -2.22
CA TYR A 45 6.98 -6.15 -1.89
C TYR A 45 6.91 -7.00 -0.61
N GLY A 46 7.85 -7.91 -0.39
CA GLY A 46 7.92 -8.72 0.83
C GLY A 46 8.10 -7.90 2.11
N TYR A 47 8.59 -6.66 2.02
CA TYR A 47 8.68 -5.74 3.16
C TYR A 47 7.34 -5.11 3.51
N TYR A 48 6.35 -5.18 2.62
CA TYR A 48 4.98 -4.76 2.89
C TYR A 48 4.37 -5.50 4.09
N ASP A 49 4.47 -6.83 4.14
CA ASP A 49 3.97 -7.65 5.26
C ASP A 49 4.91 -7.60 6.50
N ARG A 50 6.08 -6.95 6.38
CA ARG A 50 7.12 -6.86 7.42
C ARG A 50 7.60 -8.23 7.96
N ASN A 51 7.22 -9.33 7.31
CA ASN A 51 7.57 -10.68 7.68
C ASN A 51 8.50 -11.29 6.62
N ILE A 52 9.76 -10.87 6.67
CA ILE A 52 10.80 -11.19 5.68
C ILE A 52 11.19 -12.68 5.71
N GLU A 53 11.06 -13.34 6.86
CA GLU A 53 11.53 -14.71 7.08
C GLU A 53 10.48 -15.80 6.81
N GLY A 54 9.23 -15.45 6.49
CA GLY A 54 8.17 -16.45 6.45
C GLY A 54 6.74 -15.96 6.28
N GLY A 55 6.53 -14.73 5.78
CA GLY A 55 5.19 -14.23 5.47
C GLY A 55 4.48 -15.03 4.38
N TRP A 56 3.27 -14.60 3.99
CA TRP A 56 2.59 -15.15 2.81
C TRP A 56 3.42 -15.01 1.52
N VAL A 57 4.34 -14.05 1.51
CA VAL A 57 5.35 -13.82 0.47
C VAL A 57 6.71 -14.10 1.11
N LEU A 58 7.41 -15.13 0.66
CA LEU A 58 8.75 -15.44 1.16
C LEU A 58 9.78 -14.47 0.56
N GLY A 59 10.71 -13.95 1.38
CA GLY A 59 11.80 -13.07 0.93
C GLY A 59 11.37 -11.62 0.68
N THR A 60 12.14 -10.87 -0.11
CA THR A 60 11.83 -9.47 -0.45
C THR A 60 10.63 -9.33 -1.38
N GLY A 61 10.08 -10.41 -1.91
CA GLY A 61 9.16 -10.34 -3.03
C GLY A 61 9.88 -9.91 -4.32
N ASP A 62 9.54 -10.58 -5.40
CA ASP A 62 9.96 -10.43 -6.79
C ASP A 62 9.35 -9.19 -7.50
N ALA A 63 9.10 -8.13 -6.73
CA ALA A 63 8.54 -6.87 -7.22
C ALA A 63 8.92 -5.69 -6.33
N TRP A 64 9.09 -4.53 -6.96
CA TRP A 64 9.18 -3.24 -6.27
C TRP A 64 7.81 -2.60 -6.25
N LEU A 65 7.41 -2.09 -5.09
CA LEU A 65 6.07 -1.60 -4.85
C LEU A 65 6.12 -0.18 -4.26
N ILE A 66 5.41 0.72 -4.93
CA ILE A 66 5.14 2.07 -4.44
C ILE A 66 3.65 2.15 -4.14
N MET A 67 3.29 2.44 -2.88
CA MET A 67 1.89 2.55 -2.46
C MET A 67 1.59 3.92 -1.89
N LYS A 68 0.34 4.34 -2.10
CA LYS A 68 -0.27 5.46 -1.40
C LYS A 68 -1.63 5.01 -0.89
N TRP A 69 -1.94 5.32 0.36
CA TRP A 69 -3.25 4.99 0.91
C TRP A 69 -3.96 6.16 1.57
N SER A 70 -5.27 5.97 1.70
CA SER A 70 -6.19 6.83 2.45
C SER A 70 -5.90 6.76 3.95
N LYS A 71 -6.44 7.70 4.73
CA LYS A 71 -6.26 7.68 6.19
C LYS A 71 -6.83 6.41 6.84
N ASP A 72 -7.89 5.90 6.26
CA ASP A 72 -8.70 4.84 6.85
C ASP A 72 -8.33 3.46 6.30
N TRP A 73 -7.29 3.36 5.46
CA TRP A 73 -6.74 2.09 5.00
C TRP A 73 -5.79 1.51 6.04
N ILE A 74 -6.09 0.31 6.48
CA ILE A 74 -5.41 -0.49 7.48
C ILE A 74 -4.97 -1.80 6.81
N PRO A 75 -3.69 -1.89 6.38
CA PRO A 75 -3.15 -3.06 5.70
C PRO A 75 -3.61 -4.39 6.31
N MET A 76 -4.17 -5.26 5.47
CA MET A 76 -4.58 -6.63 5.81
C MET A 76 -5.78 -6.77 6.76
N GLU A 77 -6.57 -5.71 6.98
CA GLU A 77 -7.80 -5.73 7.80
C GLU A 77 -9.09 -5.56 6.96
N ASP A 78 -10.26 -5.75 7.57
CA ASP A 78 -11.56 -5.42 6.94
C ASP A 78 -11.78 -3.90 6.95
N GLU A 79 -11.37 -3.27 5.85
CA GLU A 79 -11.33 -1.83 5.69
C GLU A 79 -12.72 -1.17 5.77
N PRO A 80 -12.81 0.08 6.30
CA PRO A 80 -14.04 0.84 6.25
C PRO A 80 -14.39 1.26 4.81
N VAL A 81 -15.68 1.36 4.52
CA VAL A 81 -16.17 1.80 3.19
C VAL A 81 -15.57 3.16 2.83
N GLY A 82 -15.01 3.26 1.62
CA GLY A 82 -14.31 4.45 1.11
C GLY A 82 -12.81 4.48 1.37
N ALA A 83 -12.27 3.58 2.21
CA ALA A 83 -10.83 3.38 2.31
C ALA A 83 -10.27 2.88 0.97
N TRP A 84 -9.10 3.38 0.60
CA TRP A 84 -8.43 3.02 -0.65
C TRP A 84 -6.91 2.97 -0.53
N VAL A 85 -6.32 2.23 -1.44
CA VAL A 85 -4.88 2.19 -1.72
C VAL A 85 -4.64 2.24 -3.22
N THR A 86 -3.57 2.89 -3.65
CA THR A 86 -3.04 2.80 -5.01
C THR A 86 -1.69 2.12 -4.98
N ASN A 87 -1.44 1.24 -5.94
CA ASN A 87 -0.19 0.51 -6.08
C ASN A 87 0.41 0.81 -7.46
N HIS A 88 1.69 1.17 -7.47
CA HIS A 88 2.53 1.11 -8.65
C HIS A 88 3.51 -0.03 -8.46
N TRP A 89 3.30 -1.08 -9.23
CA TRP A 89 4.13 -2.27 -9.23
C TRP A 89 5.18 -2.16 -10.33
N ILE A 90 6.38 -2.61 -10.02
CA ILE A 90 7.43 -2.87 -10.99
C ILE A 90 7.86 -4.31 -10.76
N TRP A 91 7.96 -5.09 -11.82
CA TRP A 91 8.39 -6.48 -11.75
C TRP A 91 8.91 -6.94 -13.11
N TYR A 92 9.42 -8.17 -13.18
CA TYR A 92 10.08 -8.69 -14.37
C TYR A 92 9.51 -10.04 -14.78
N SER A 93 9.40 -10.28 -16.09
CA SER A 93 8.90 -11.53 -16.67
C SER A 93 9.65 -11.96 -17.92
N ASN A 94 9.57 -13.25 -18.23
CA ASN A 94 9.94 -13.82 -19.53
C ASN A 94 8.73 -14.11 -20.42
N ASP A 95 7.53 -13.87 -19.91
CA ASP A 95 6.26 -14.05 -20.60
C ASP A 95 5.71 -12.72 -21.13
N TYR A 96 5.19 -12.75 -22.36
CA TYR A 96 4.55 -11.59 -22.99
C TYR A 96 3.01 -11.63 -22.89
N ASP A 97 2.45 -12.59 -22.17
CA ASP A 97 1.01 -12.80 -22.09
C ASP A 97 0.32 -11.84 -21.08
N GLU A 98 -0.56 -10.98 -21.58
CA GLU A 98 -1.34 -10.04 -20.76
C GLU A 98 -2.18 -10.75 -19.71
N ASP A 99 -2.70 -11.94 -20.02
CA ASP A 99 -3.56 -12.72 -19.11
C ASP A 99 -2.78 -13.20 -17.88
N THR A 100 -1.44 -13.22 -17.92
CA THR A 100 -0.59 -13.66 -16.80
C THR A 100 -0.09 -12.51 -15.95
N TRP A 101 -0.27 -11.26 -16.36
CA TRP A 101 0.30 -10.10 -15.66
C TRP A 101 -0.47 -9.69 -14.40
N TYR A 102 -1.63 -10.32 -14.15
CA TYR A 102 -2.30 -10.30 -12.84
C TYR A 102 -2.19 -11.63 -12.06
N GLY A 103 -1.36 -12.56 -12.55
CA GLY A 103 -1.04 -13.83 -11.92
C GLY A 103 0.42 -13.81 -11.50
N TRP A 104 0.66 -13.87 -10.20
CA TRP A 104 1.98 -13.90 -9.55
C TRP A 104 2.95 -14.99 -10.06
N ASP A 105 2.53 -15.78 -11.06
CA ASP A 105 3.07 -17.04 -11.53
C ASP A 105 4.17 -16.91 -12.59
N THR A 106 4.28 -15.77 -13.29
CA THR A 106 5.26 -15.56 -14.37
C THR A 106 6.38 -14.58 -14.02
N ARG A 107 6.42 -14.12 -12.77
CA ARG A 107 7.46 -13.23 -12.26
C ARG A 107 8.79 -13.98 -12.15
N VAL A 108 9.84 -13.36 -12.65
CA VAL A 108 11.21 -13.85 -12.42
C VAL A 108 11.72 -13.31 -11.08
N GLN A 109 12.64 -14.05 -10.47
CA GLN A 109 13.25 -13.62 -9.22
C GLN A 109 13.94 -12.26 -9.38
N TRP A 110 13.62 -11.36 -8.46
CA TRP A 110 14.21 -10.03 -8.38
C TRP A 110 14.19 -9.57 -6.92
N ASP A 111 15.34 -9.20 -6.37
CA ASP A 111 15.42 -8.75 -4.98
C ASP A 111 16.59 -7.78 -4.77
N GLU A 112 16.79 -7.34 -3.52
CA GLU A 112 17.86 -6.40 -3.16
C GLU A 112 19.27 -6.91 -3.51
N ASN A 113 19.46 -8.23 -3.63
CA ASN A 113 20.72 -8.89 -3.89
C ASN A 113 20.78 -9.56 -5.28
N THR A 114 19.63 -9.68 -5.96
CA THR A 114 19.47 -10.45 -7.20
C THR A 114 18.96 -9.54 -8.30
N GLN A 115 19.80 -9.31 -9.32
CA GLN A 115 19.37 -8.64 -10.54
C GLN A 115 18.49 -9.59 -11.37
N PRO A 116 17.37 -9.12 -11.96
CA PRO A 116 16.48 -9.99 -12.71
C PRO A 116 17.07 -10.31 -14.08
N GLU A 117 17.06 -11.59 -14.46
CA GLU A 117 17.30 -12.04 -15.83
C GLU A 117 15.95 -12.27 -16.51
N ALA A 118 15.49 -11.27 -17.25
CA ALA A 118 14.16 -11.25 -17.84
C ALA A 118 14.18 -10.63 -19.24
N LYS A 119 13.15 -10.93 -20.04
CA LYS A 119 12.89 -10.25 -21.31
C LYS A 119 12.15 -8.94 -21.12
N TYR A 120 11.27 -8.88 -20.12
CA TYR A 120 10.35 -7.77 -19.94
C TYR A 120 10.42 -7.21 -18.52
N ARG A 121 10.43 -5.88 -18.44
CA ARG A 121 10.07 -5.14 -17.22
C ARG A 121 8.64 -4.67 -17.36
N ILE A 122 7.81 -4.96 -16.38
CA ILE A 122 6.40 -4.62 -16.36
C ILE A 122 6.18 -3.58 -15.28
N GLU A 123 5.46 -2.52 -15.62
CA GLU A 123 4.98 -1.52 -14.69
C GLU A 123 3.47 -1.46 -14.72
N GLU A 124 2.83 -1.52 -13.55
CA GLU A 124 1.38 -1.55 -13.43
C GLU A 124 0.90 -0.54 -12.42
N PHE A 125 -0.17 0.16 -12.78
CA PHE A 125 -0.85 1.06 -11.87
C PHE A 125 -2.26 0.56 -11.56
N MET A 126 -2.59 0.48 -10.27
CA MET A 126 -3.93 0.15 -9.84
C MET A 126 -4.39 0.90 -8.59
N LYS A 127 -5.70 0.92 -8.41
CA LYS A 127 -6.36 1.35 -7.19
C LYS A 127 -7.30 0.27 -6.68
N ILE A 128 -7.24 0.00 -5.39
CA ILE A 128 -8.17 -0.85 -4.67
C ILE A 128 -8.96 0.02 -3.70
N MET A 129 -10.28 -0.17 -3.62
CA MET A 129 -11.14 0.61 -2.74
C MET A 129 -12.22 -0.26 -2.14
N LYS A 130 -12.44 -0.11 -0.83
CA LYS A 130 -13.59 -0.69 -0.14
C LYS A 130 -14.85 0.06 -0.56
N VAL A 131 -15.89 -0.66 -0.95
CA VAL A 131 -17.19 -0.09 -1.33
C VAL A 131 -18.32 -0.63 -0.47
N SER A 132 -19.47 0.03 -0.49
CA SER A 132 -20.65 -0.37 0.28
C SER A 132 -21.28 -1.65 -0.27
N ASN A 133 -22.25 -2.18 0.47
CA ASN A 133 -23.09 -3.29 0.06
C ASN A 133 -24.22 -2.87 -0.91
N ASP A 134 -23.95 -1.90 -1.79
CA ASP A 134 -24.95 -1.38 -2.73
C ASP A 134 -24.70 -1.98 -4.12
N PRO A 135 -25.57 -2.89 -4.60
CA PRO A 135 -25.39 -3.51 -5.92
C PRO A 135 -25.53 -2.51 -7.08
N GLU A 136 -26.30 -1.43 -6.92
CA GLU A 136 -26.43 -0.41 -7.95
C GLU A 136 -25.13 0.39 -8.08
N ALA A 137 -24.54 0.78 -6.95
CA ALA A 137 -23.23 1.43 -6.95
C ALA A 137 -22.13 0.50 -7.52
N TRP A 138 -22.18 -0.79 -7.20
CA TRP A 138 -21.26 -1.79 -7.74
C TRP A 138 -21.33 -1.87 -9.27
N ALA A 139 -22.53 -1.95 -9.83
CA ALA A 139 -22.75 -2.00 -11.27
C ALA A 139 -22.18 -0.75 -11.99
N ILE A 140 -22.21 0.41 -11.35
CA ILE A 140 -21.60 1.64 -11.90
C ILE A 140 -20.07 1.50 -11.94
N TYR A 141 -19.44 0.93 -10.91
CA TYR A 141 -18.00 0.70 -10.91
C TYR A 141 -17.59 -0.31 -11.97
N GLU A 142 -18.32 -1.42 -12.09
CA GLU A 142 -18.09 -2.45 -13.11
C GLU A 142 -18.23 -1.88 -14.52
N ALA A 143 -19.27 -1.08 -14.78
CA ALA A 143 -19.42 -0.37 -16.05
C ALA A 143 -18.27 0.61 -16.33
N GLY A 144 -17.60 1.10 -15.28
CA GLY A 144 -16.39 1.92 -15.36
C GLY A 144 -15.09 1.13 -15.50
N GLY A 145 -15.16 -0.19 -15.69
CA GLY A 145 -13.99 -1.07 -15.85
C GLY A 145 -13.42 -1.60 -14.53
N ALA A 146 -14.12 -1.44 -13.42
CA ALA A 146 -13.72 -2.09 -12.18
C ALA A 146 -14.00 -3.59 -12.21
N TYR A 147 -13.22 -4.36 -11.46
CA TYR A 147 -13.50 -5.75 -11.16
C TYR A 147 -13.36 -6.04 -9.67
N SER A 148 -13.85 -7.19 -9.22
CA SER A 148 -13.72 -7.61 -7.81
C SER A 148 -12.28 -7.97 -7.47
N ALA A 149 -11.79 -7.50 -6.33
CA ALA A 149 -10.49 -7.93 -5.80
C ALA A 149 -10.50 -9.41 -5.31
N GLY A 150 -11.67 -10.03 -5.18
CA GLY A 150 -11.82 -11.35 -4.58
C GLY A 150 -11.63 -11.36 -3.04
N TRP A 151 -11.51 -10.20 -2.41
CA TRP A 151 -11.25 -10.05 -0.97
C TRP A 151 -12.54 -10.08 -0.12
N GLY A 152 -13.37 -11.07 -0.42
CA GLY A 152 -14.63 -11.36 0.26
C GLY A 152 -15.83 -10.52 -0.21
N ASP A 153 -17.00 -11.00 0.21
CA ASP A 153 -18.30 -10.44 -0.17
C ASP A 153 -19.11 -10.03 1.07
N TYR A 154 -20.09 -9.14 0.88
CA TYR A 154 -21.15 -8.93 1.85
C TYR A 154 -22.14 -10.10 1.82
N GLN A 155 -22.99 -10.22 2.85
CA GLN A 155 -24.02 -11.27 2.91
C GLN A 155 -24.99 -11.26 1.71
N SER A 156 -25.16 -10.11 1.07
CA SER A 156 -25.95 -9.96 -0.16
C SER A 156 -25.31 -10.61 -1.41
N GLY A 157 -24.02 -10.95 -1.34
CA GLY A 157 -23.19 -11.35 -2.49
C GLY A 157 -22.50 -10.20 -3.22
N VAL A 158 -22.66 -8.94 -2.79
CA VAL A 158 -21.91 -7.81 -3.38
C VAL A 158 -20.44 -7.88 -2.94
N PRO A 159 -19.47 -7.81 -3.87
CA PRO A 159 -18.06 -7.79 -3.50
C PRO A 159 -17.69 -6.59 -2.63
N LYS A 160 -16.80 -6.80 -1.67
CA LYS A 160 -16.39 -5.76 -0.73
C LYS A 160 -15.45 -4.71 -1.35
N TYR A 161 -14.69 -5.07 -2.38
CA TYR A 161 -13.59 -4.26 -2.91
C TYR A 161 -13.59 -4.22 -4.42
N VAL A 162 -13.56 -3.01 -4.98
CA VAL A 162 -13.27 -2.75 -6.40
C VAL A 162 -11.77 -2.66 -6.63
N VAL A 163 -11.33 -3.16 -7.78
CA VAL A 163 -10.02 -2.87 -8.37
C VAL A 163 -10.23 -2.09 -9.65
N PHE A 164 -9.51 -0.97 -9.78
CA PHE A 164 -9.32 -0.26 -11.04
C PHE A 164 -7.88 -0.42 -11.46
N GLN A 165 -7.65 -1.11 -12.58
CA GLN A 165 -6.34 -1.17 -13.20
C GLN A 165 -6.29 -0.13 -14.31
N ASP A 166 -5.33 0.79 -14.22
CA ASP A 166 -5.28 1.95 -15.10
C ASP A 166 -4.46 1.61 -16.35
N THR A 167 -3.16 1.39 -16.15
CA THR A 167 -2.22 1.11 -17.22
C THR A 167 -1.28 -0.02 -16.85
N ILE A 168 -0.95 -0.85 -17.85
CA ILE A 168 0.19 -1.76 -17.84
C ILE A 168 1.16 -1.26 -18.91
N LYS A 169 2.43 -1.08 -18.55
CA LYS A 169 3.50 -0.73 -19.47
C LYS A 169 4.53 -1.84 -19.49
N VAL A 170 4.88 -2.27 -20.69
CA VAL A 170 5.83 -3.35 -20.91
C VAL A 170 7.05 -2.75 -21.58
N TYR A 171 8.19 -2.94 -20.96
CA TYR A 171 9.48 -2.48 -21.44
C TYR A 171 10.35 -3.69 -21.79
N ASP A 172 11.18 -3.54 -22.80
CA ASP A 172 12.30 -4.44 -23.02
C ASP A 172 13.27 -4.31 -21.84
N ALA A 173 13.57 -5.42 -21.17
CA ALA A 173 14.37 -5.39 -19.95
C ALA A 173 15.85 -5.09 -20.20
N GLU A 174 16.38 -5.39 -21.40
CA GLU A 174 17.79 -5.16 -21.75
C GLU A 174 18.04 -3.70 -22.14
N THR A 175 17.17 -3.15 -22.99
CA THR A 175 17.32 -1.81 -23.56
C THR A 175 16.58 -0.72 -22.78
N GLY A 176 15.55 -1.10 -22.02
CA GLY A 176 14.65 -0.17 -21.31
C GLY A 176 13.64 0.54 -22.22
N GLU A 177 13.53 0.15 -23.49
CA GLU A 177 12.57 0.73 -24.44
C GLU A 177 11.15 0.27 -24.13
N LEU A 178 10.18 1.19 -24.25
CA LEU A 178 8.76 0.86 -24.11
C LEU A 178 8.29 0.05 -25.32
N ILE A 179 7.84 -1.17 -25.10
CA ILE A 179 7.31 -2.08 -26.13
C ILE A 179 5.81 -1.86 -26.30
N ALA A 180 5.07 -1.80 -25.19
CA ALA A 180 3.61 -1.73 -25.22
C ALA A 180 3.03 -0.98 -24.02
N THR A 181 1.81 -0.48 -24.21
CA THR A 181 0.99 0.11 -23.15
C THR A 181 -0.45 -0.36 -23.33
N PHE A 182 -1.03 -0.86 -22.25
CA PHE A 182 -2.39 -1.35 -22.18
C PHE A 182 -3.18 -0.42 -21.26
N ASP A 183 -4.18 0.27 -21.82
CA ASP A 183 -5.10 1.12 -21.07
C ASP A 183 -6.34 0.32 -20.70
N LEU A 184 -6.37 -0.21 -19.47
CA LEU A 184 -7.42 -1.12 -19.03
C LEU A 184 -8.66 -0.39 -18.51
N CYS A 185 -8.52 0.85 -18.08
CA CYS A 185 -9.62 1.73 -17.70
C CYS A 185 -10.06 2.62 -18.89
N SER A 186 -10.63 2.00 -19.92
CA SER A 186 -11.07 2.69 -21.15
C SER A 186 -12.51 3.22 -21.10
N ALA A 187 -13.33 2.72 -20.16
CA ALA A 187 -14.73 3.09 -20.01
C ALA A 187 -14.93 4.47 -19.34
N SER A 188 -16.01 5.16 -19.72
CA SER A 188 -16.40 6.46 -19.17
C SER A 188 -17.54 6.32 -18.17
N PRO A 189 -17.54 7.04 -17.03
CA PRO A 189 -16.52 8.02 -16.62
C PRO A 189 -15.24 7.33 -16.13
N LYS A 190 -14.11 7.70 -16.75
CA LYS A 190 -12.79 7.31 -16.25
C LYS A 190 -12.64 7.81 -14.82
N GLY A 191 -12.30 6.93 -13.89
CA GLY A 191 -11.91 7.33 -12.54
C GLY A 191 -13.04 7.73 -11.59
N LEU A 192 -14.11 6.92 -11.48
CA LEU A 192 -14.98 6.95 -10.29
C LEU A 192 -14.26 6.63 -8.97
N GLY A 193 -12.97 6.30 -9.05
CA GLY A 193 -12.02 6.49 -7.97
C GLY A 193 -10.66 6.87 -8.54
N ARG A 194 -10.45 8.13 -8.97
CA ARG A 194 -9.13 8.65 -9.39
C ARG A 194 -7.97 8.02 -8.60
N PRO A 195 -6.96 7.46 -9.28
CA PRO A 195 -5.60 7.47 -8.78
C PRO A 195 -5.25 8.89 -8.34
N ILE A 196 -4.78 9.07 -7.11
CA ILE A 196 -4.26 10.37 -6.67
C ILE A 196 -2.80 10.42 -7.10
N PHE A 197 -2.56 10.57 -8.41
CA PHE A 197 -1.33 11.15 -8.96
C PHE A 197 -1.69 11.89 -10.25
#